data_AF-A0A428V123-F1
#
_entry.id   AF-A0A428V123-F1
#
_cell.length_a   1.000
_cell.length_b   1.000
_cell.length_c   1.000
_cell.angle_alpha   90.00
_cell.angle_beta   90.00
_cell.angle_gamma   90.00
#
_symmetry.space_group_name_H-M   'P 1'
#
loop_
_entity.id
_entity.type
_entity.pdbx_description
1 polymer ?
#
loop_
_entity_poly.entity_id
_entity_poly.type
_entity_poly.pdbx_seq_one_letter_code
_entity_poly.pdbx_strand_id
1 'polypeptide(L)'
;MHSSWFEYPISRPYPFRWFTPLTIVGGIVLAVVFTLINLGSSGFYLQSEFTPDPNGTISGGKQWFMKPPFSWEHNIEPKCEAKMLSVGDSFFTSALGFQYTVKSLESFNDSDPKSVKTFPTIPYMDNTLEDCYLDRVSLKLTKSDAVGSPTWWISWSSASSVDATAACSVMTQLGRVNVSLALQYTGITDHLYGYILEDNPRTNASIWWGTRLLNAYLAGAWEIMSLTQQVSDEKDDHYWAFGNIPYFRNLSQQDIRSLDFFSSDAWIASSRGRIENTNTKNFTFLFENPEHPVSPVAAEGLHYAKLLHSLVSIDLGNCQAPNLLLNDDDLKYAINAPDSPNRKSNQKLDYSNGTYYADMARYSKIPRPYTIYNRNLTFLNEAYDEFRPLTGKLGCKNSTIVAQYLCSVPQSKSTGTMILAIVLANLVFLQAAWTLLGLIAQGMLPNVDAQAMWKFKIS
;
A
#
# COMPACT_ATOMS: atom_id res chain seq x y z
N MET A 1 -75.63 -11.30 -59.44
CA MET A 1 -75.08 -12.32 -58.52
C MET A 1 -73.83 -11.75 -57.87
N HIS A 2 -73.87 -11.51 -56.56
CA HIS A 2 -72.72 -11.61 -55.65
C HIS A 2 -73.29 -11.88 -54.26
N SER A 3 -73.28 -13.15 -53.88
CA SER A 3 -73.53 -13.61 -52.52
C SER A 3 -72.20 -13.60 -51.77
N SER A 4 -72.05 -12.75 -50.74
CA SER A 4 -70.99 -12.95 -49.75
C SER A 4 -71.45 -14.03 -48.77
N TRP A 5 -70.84 -15.20 -48.84
CA TRP A 5 -71.12 -16.38 -48.02
C TRP A 5 -70.24 -16.40 -46.76
N PHE A 6 -70.17 -15.29 -46.04
CA PHE A 6 -69.54 -15.22 -44.71
C PHE A 6 -70.23 -14.13 -43.89
N GLU A 7 -71.25 -14.55 -43.14
CA GLU A 7 -71.84 -13.76 -42.07
C GLU A 7 -71.13 -14.16 -40.77
N TYR A 8 -70.39 -13.25 -40.15
CA TYR A 8 -69.78 -13.50 -38.85
C TYR A 8 -70.88 -13.46 -37.78
N PRO A 9 -70.97 -14.46 -36.88
CA PRO A 9 -71.89 -14.38 -35.77
C PRO A 9 -71.46 -13.20 -34.89
N ILE A 10 -72.41 -12.29 -34.68
CA ILE A 10 -72.31 -11.15 -33.76
C ILE A 10 -71.74 -11.67 -32.43
N SER A 11 -70.47 -11.36 -32.17
CA SER A 11 -69.88 -11.59 -30.86
C SER A 11 -70.74 -10.82 -29.86
N ARG A 12 -71.42 -11.53 -28.94
CA ARG A 12 -72.15 -10.86 -27.88
C ARG A 12 -71.14 -10.00 -27.12
N PRO A 13 -71.43 -8.70 -26.89
CA PRO A 13 -70.52 -7.84 -26.15
C PRO A 13 -70.26 -8.48 -24.78
N TYR A 14 -69.00 -8.56 -24.41
CA TYR A 14 -68.58 -9.09 -23.12
C TYR A 14 -69.36 -8.36 -21.99
N PRO A 15 -69.90 -9.07 -21.00
CA PRO A 15 -70.88 -8.50 -20.06
C PRO A 15 -70.33 -7.30 -19.27
N PHE A 16 -69.00 -7.20 -19.14
CA PHE A 16 -68.31 -6.15 -18.40
C PHE A 16 -67.79 -5.03 -19.33
N ARG A 17 -68.52 -3.92 -19.42
CA ARG A 17 -68.10 -2.73 -20.20
C ARG A 17 -66.80 -2.08 -19.70
N TRP A 18 -66.40 -2.32 -18.45
CA TRP A 18 -65.14 -1.85 -17.87
C TRP A 18 -63.93 -2.69 -18.27
N PHE A 19 -64.14 -3.89 -18.81
CA PHE A 19 -63.07 -4.84 -19.10
C PHE A 19 -62.13 -4.35 -20.21
N THR A 20 -62.67 -3.79 -21.29
CA THR A 20 -61.89 -3.27 -22.43
C THR A 20 -61.03 -2.06 -22.08
N PRO A 21 -61.53 -0.99 -21.42
CA PRO A 21 -60.67 0.11 -21.01
C PRO A 21 -59.65 -0.31 -19.95
N LEU A 22 -60.00 -1.22 -19.05
CA LEU A 22 -59.08 -1.75 -18.04
C LEU A 22 -57.96 -2.59 -18.65
N THR A 23 -58.25 -3.42 -19.67
CA THR A 23 -57.21 -4.20 -20.36
C THR A 23 -56.26 -3.32 -21.15
N ILE A 24 -56.74 -2.27 -21.79
CA ILE A 24 -55.88 -1.33 -22.53
C ILE A 24 -54.99 -0.53 -21.56
N VAL A 25 -55.58 0.11 -20.55
CA VAL A 25 -54.82 0.93 -19.59
C VAL A 25 -53.90 0.07 -18.73
N GLY A 26 -54.42 -1.05 -18.19
CA GLY A 26 -53.64 -2.01 -17.41
C GLY A 26 -52.54 -2.66 -18.23
N GLY A 27 -52.79 -2.98 -19.50
CA GLY A 27 -51.79 -3.51 -20.42
C GLY A 27 -50.64 -2.54 -20.69
N ILE A 28 -50.94 -1.25 -20.88
CA ILE A 28 -49.91 -0.21 -21.06
C ILE A 28 -49.07 -0.07 -19.79
N VAL A 29 -49.71 0.02 -18.62
CA VAL A 29 -49.01 0.14 -17.34
C VAL A 29 -48.13 -1.09 -17.09
N LEU A 30 -48.65 -2.29 -17.29
CA LEU A 30 -47.88 -3.54 -17.17
C LEU A 30 -46.73 -3.61 -18.17
N ALA A 31 -46.93 -3.16 -19.41
CA ALA A 31 -45.86 -3.12 -20.41
C ALA A 31 -44.71 -2.20 -19.96
N VAL A 32 -45.00 -1.02 -19.41
CA VAL A 32 -43.98 -0.10 -18.87
C VAL A 32 -43.26 -0.74 -17.67
N VAL A 33 -44.01 -1.32 -16.73
CA VAL A 33 -43.45 -1.96 -15.53
C VAL A 33 -42.56 -3.15 -15.89
N PHE A 34 -43.04 -4.06 -16.75
CA PHE A 34 -42.26 -5.22 -17.19
C PHE A 34 -41.03 -4.80 -17.98
N THR A 35 -41.10 -3.72 -18.77
CA THR A 35 -39.92 -3.19 -19.47
C THR A 35 -38.83 -2.75 -18.49
N LEU A 36 -39.20 -2.03 -17.42
CA LEU A 36 -38.25 -1.58 -16.38
C LEU A 36 -37.65 -2.76 -15.61
N ILE A 37 -38.46 -3.77 -15.26
CA ILE A 37 -38.00 -4.99 -14.58
C ILE A 37 -37.03 -5.77 -15.49
N ASN A 38 -37.40 -5.98 -16.74
CA ASN A 38 -36.61 -6.75 -17.71
C ASN A 38 -35.33 -6.03 -18.13
N LEU A 39 -35.32 -4.70 -18.12
CA LEU A 39 -34.10 -3.92 -18.32
C LEU A 39 -33.08 -4.21 -17.21
N GLY A 40 -33.52 -4.24 -15.94
CA GLY A 40 -32.65 -4.54 -14.81
C GLY A 40 -32.15 -5.99 -14.80
N SER A 41 -33.03 -6.96 -15.07
CA SER A 41 -32.69 -8.38 -14.95
C SER A 41 -31.98 -8.95 -16.19
N SER A 42 -32.39 -8.56 -17.40
CA SER A 42 -31.87 -9.14 -18.65
C SER A 42 -30.97 -8.20 -19.46
N GLY A 43 -30.93 -6.91 -19.13
CA GLY A 43 -30.16 -5.90 -19.87
C GLY A 43 -28.67 -5.88 -19.55
N PHE A 44 -28.23 -6.56 -18.50
CA PHE A 44 -26.84 -6.51 -18.01
C PHE A 44 -26.21 -7.90 -17.98
N TYR A 45 -24.87 -7.94 -18.03
CA TYR A 45 -24.06 -9.12 -17.75
C TYR A 45 -22.85 -8.71 -16.90
N LEU A 46 -22.26 -9.66 -16.17
CA LEU A 46 -21.04 -9.41 -15.41
C LEU A 46 -19.82 -9.52 -16.34
N GLN A 47 -18.99 -8.49 -16.32
CA GLN A 47 -17.71 -8.46 -17.03
C GLN A 47 -16.57 -8.30 -16.03
N SER A 48 -15.49 -9.06 -16.22
CA SER A 48 -14.29 -8.91 -15.42
C SER A 48 -13.45 -7.71 -15.87
N GLU A 49 -13.03 -6.90 -14.91
CA GLU A 49 -12.17 -5.73 -15.08
C GLU A 49 -11.12 -5.70 -13.97
N PHE A 50 -9.89 -5.32 -14.33
CA PHE A 50 -8.82 -5.10 -13.35
C PHE A 50 -8.85 -3.65 -12.86
N THR A 51 -8.97 -3.46 -11.55
CA THR A 51 -9.01 -2.12 -10.91
C THR A 51 -7.98 -2.03 -9.78
N PRO A 52 -7.37 -0.86 -9.56
CA PRO A 52 -6.58 -0.60 -8.37
C PRO A 52 -7.45 -0.30 -7.12
N ASP A 53 -8.68 0.21 -7.31
CA ASP A 53 -9.60 0.59 -6.21
C ASP A 53 -10.85 -0.30 -6.23
N PRO A 54 -10.88 -1.41 -5.46
CA PRO A 54 -12.02 -2.31 -5.43
C PRO A 54 -13.26 -1.67 -4.77
N ASN A 55 -13.07 -0.78 -3.79
CA ASN A 55 -14.16 -0.16 -3.04
C ASN A 55 -14.92 0.87 -3.90
N GLY A 56 -14.16 1.68 -4.66
CA GLY A 56 -14.70 2.58 -5.67
C GLY A 56 -15.43 1.83 -6.77
N THR A 57 -14.86 0.75 -7.29
CA THR A 57 -15.48 -0.05 -8.37
C THR A 57 -16.77 -0.73 -7.91
N ILE A 58 -16.83 -1.29 -6.69
CA ILE A 58 -18.06 -1.90 -6.16
C ILE A 58 -19.16 -0.86 -5.96
N SER A 59 -18.84 0.31 -5.40
CA SER A 59 -19.84 1.36 -5.14
C SER A 59 -20.33 2.04 -6.42
N GLY A 60 -19.42 2.33 -7.36
CA GLY A 60 -19.72 2.91 -8.66
C GLY A 60 -20.45 1.94 -9.60
N GLY A 61 -20.15 0.65 -9.52
CA GLY A 61 -20.79 -0.40 -10.33
C GLY A 61 -22.25 -0.69 -9.98
N LYS A 62 -22.76 -0.20 -8.84
CA LYS A 62 -24.16 -0.40 -8.46
C LYS A 62 -25.11 0.37 -9.36
N GLN A 63 -25.93 -0.36 -10.11
CA GLN A 63 -26.95 0.20 -10.99
C GLN A 63 -28.17 0.73 -10.21
N TRP A 64 -29.03 1.49 -10.88
CA TRP A 64 -30.21 2.12 -10.27
C TRP A 64 -31.19 1.10 -9.64
N PHE A 65 -31.30 -0.11 -10.21
CA PHE A 65 -32.17 -1.19 -9.76
C PHE A 65 -31.57 -2.06 -8.63
N MET A 66 -30.38 -1.69 -8.16
CA MET A 66 -29.72 -2.25 -6.97
C MET A 66 -29.72 -1.24 -5.81
N LYS A 67 -30.20 -0.01 -6.04
CA LYS A 67 -30.19 1.08 -5.06
C LYS A 67 -31.58 1.30 -4.49
N PRO A 68 -31.72 1.63 -3.20
CA PRO A 68 -33.02 2.00 -2.62
C PRO A 68 -33.68 3.12 -3.46
N PRO A 69 -35.00 3.02 -3.79
CA PRO A 69 -36.00 2.08 -3.26
C PRO A 69 -36.17 0.78 -4.07
N PHE A 70 -35.45 0.61 -5.17
CA PHE A 70 -35.58 -0.53 -6.09
C PHE A 70 -34.41 -1.48 -5.84
N SER A 71 -34.51 -2.39 -4.87
CA SER A 71 -33.49 -3.41 -4.56
C SER A 71 -34.01 -4.82 -4.83
N TRP A 72 -34.36 -5.10 -6.09
CA TRP A 72 -35.00 -6.38 -6.45
C TRP A 72 -34.06 -7.37 -7.17
N GLU A 73 -32.90 -6.93 -7.68
CA GLU A 73 -31.96 -7.78 -8.42
C GLU A 73 -30.55 -7.67 -7.82
N HIS A 74 -30.06 -8.78 -7.25
CA HIS A 74 -28.77 -8.85 -6.56
C HIS A 74 -27.76 -9.77 -7.26
N ASN A 75 -28.18 -10.54 -8.28
CA ASN A 75 -27.31 -11.53 -8.91
C ASN A 75 -26.18 -10.90 -9.74
N ILE A 76 -26.38 -9.66 -10.18
CA ILE A 76 -25.43 -8.89 -11.01
C ILE A 76 -24.68 -7.86 -10.16
N GLU A 77 -24.73 -7.96 -8.82
CA GLU A 77 -23.99 -7.05 -7.95
C GLU A 77 -22.49 -7.15 -8.21
N PRO A 78 -21.79 -5.99 -8.24
CA PRO A 78 -20.36 -5.98 -8.48
C PRO A 78 -19.62 -6.65 -7.32
N LYS A 79 -18.71 -7.57 -7.65
CA LYS A 79 -17.90 -8.33 -6.69
C LYS A 79 -16.43 -8.27 -7.08
N CYS A 80 -15.56 -8.02 -6.12
CA CYS A 80 -14.12 -8.03 -6.34
C CYS A 80 -13.48 -9.19 -5.56
N GLU A 81 -12.52 -9.84 -6.20
CA GLU A 81 -11.70 -10.88 -5.59
C GLU A 81 -10.54 -10.24 -4.82
N ALA A 82 -10.30 -10.73 -3.60
CA ALA A 82 -9.18 -10.29 -2.78
C ALA A 82 -7.86 -10.78 -3.39
N LYS A 83 -6.82 -9.95 -3.33
CA LYS A 83 -5.46 -10.37 -3.68
C LYS A 83 -4.92 -11.23 -2.55
N MET A 84 -4.44 -12.43 -2.87
CA MET A 84 -3.75 -13.27 -1.89
C MET A 84 -2.35 -12.71 -1.65
N LEU A 85 -2.07 -12.30 -0.41
CA LEU A 85 -0.74 -11.87 0.03
C LEU A 85 -0.05 -13.04 0.72
N SER A 86 1.02 -13.54 0.12
CA SER A 86 1.74 -14.73 0.58
C SER A 86 3.12 -14.38 1.14
N VAL A 87 3.65 -15.24 2.03
CA VAL A 87 5.03 -15.12 2.50
C VAL A 87 6.00 -15.26 1.33
N GLY A 88 6.93 -14.32 1.19
CA GLY A 88 7.87 -14.21 0.08
C GLY A 88 7.44 -13.25 -1.03
N ASP A 89 6.18 -12.80 -1.05
CA ASP A 89 5.71 -11.83 -2.03
C ASP A 89 6.40 -10.48 -1.82
N SER A 90 6.75 -9.83 -2.93
CA SER A 90 7.29 -8.48 -2.92
C SER A 90 6.30 -7.46 -3.46
N PHE A 91 6.21 -6.30 -2.83
CA PHE A 91 5.26 -5.25 -3.18
C PHE A 91 5.77 -3.84 -2.89
N PHE A 92 5.10 -2.86 -3.50
CA PHE A 92 5.24 -1.44 -3.19
C PHE A 92 3.99 -0.92 -2.48
N THR A 93 4.15 0.14 -1.71
CA THR A 93 3.06 0.90 -1.08
C THR A 93 2.50 1.94 -2.04
N SER A 94 1.33 2.50 -1.75
CA SER A 94 0.75 3.63 -2.48
C SER A 94 1.59 4.90 -2.39
N ALA A 95 2.51 4.99 -1.41
CA ALA A 95 3.52 6.04 -1.32
C ALA A 95 4.68 5.84 -2.31
N LEU A 96 4.82 4.63 -2.89
CA LEU A 96 5.85 4.26 -3.86
C LEU A 96 7.29 4.52 -3.36
N GLY A 97 7.52 4.32 -2.06
CA GLY A 97 8.84 4.41 -1.46
C GLY A 97 9.66 3.15 -1.72
N PHE A 98 9.74 2.26 -0.73
CA PHE A 98 10.56 1.06 -0.77
C PHE A 98 9.82 -0.16 -1.34
N GLN A 99 10.60 -1.12 -1.85
CA GLN A 99 10.12 -2.47 -2.11
C GLN A 99 10.22 -3.30 -0.83
N TYR A 100 9.10 -3.86 -0.39
CA TYR A 100 9.03 -4.74 0.78
C TYR A 100 8.81 -6.18 0.35
N THR A 101 9.34 -7.11 1.14
CA THR A 101 9.07 -8.55 0.99
C THR A 101 8.39 -9.07 2.26
N VAL A 102 7.29 -9.82 2.10
CA VAL A 102 6.56 -10.41 3.24
C VAL A 102 7.39 -11.52 3.87
N LYS A 103 7.68 -11.42 5.17
CA LYS A 103 8.47 -12.39 5.93
C LYS A 103 7.61 -13.33 6.76
N SER A 104 6.60 -12.81 7.45
CA SER A 104 5.63 -13.61 8.20
C SER A 104 4.28 -12.92 8.29
N LEU A 105 3.24 -13.73 8.46
CA LEU A 105 1.86 -13.32 8.63
C LEU A 105 1.33 -14.00 9.89
N GLU A 106 1.01 -13.22 10.91
CA GLU A 106 0.73 -13.70 12.25
C GLU A 106 -0.51 -13.01 12.81
N SER A 107 -1.43 -13.77 13.42
CA SER A 107 -2.54 -13.19 14.17
C SER A 107 -2.43 -13.59 15.62
N PHE A 108 -2.63 -12.61 16.49
CA PHE A 108 -2.65 -12.76 17.93
C PHE A 108 -4.09 -12.89 18.37
N ASN A 109 -4.38 -13.90 19.20
CA ASN A 109 -5.69 -13.99 19.83
C ASN A 109 -5.71 -13.12 21.08
N ASP A 110 -6.61 -12.14 21.14
CA ASP A 110 -6.74 -11.21 22.26
C ASP A 110 -6.97 -11.90 23.62
N SER A 111 -7.46 -13.14 23.61
CA SER A 111 -7.76 -13.93 24.80
C SER A 111 -6.60 -14.80 25.31
N ASP A 112 -5.61 -15.11 24.47
CA ASP A 112 -4.36 -15.78 24.88
C ASP A 112 -3.18 -15.24 24.04
N PRO A 113 -2.41 -14.27 24.58
CA PRO A 113 -1.27 -13.66 23.89
C PRO A 113 -0.15 -14.63 23.50
N LYS A 114 -0.15 -15.86 24.06
CA LYS A 114 0.84 -16.89 23.71
C LYS A 114 0.40 -17.75 22.53
N SER A 115 -0.88 -17.68 22.14
CA SER A 115 -1.40 -18.40 20.97
C SER A 115 -1.20 -17.57 19.69
N VAL A 116 -0.03 -17.73 19.06
CA VAL A 116 0.27 -17.10 17.76
C VAL A 116 -0.20 -18.02 16.65
N LYS A 117 -1.10 -17.53 15.80
CA LYS A 117 -1.54 -18.24 14.59
C LYS A 117 -0.79 -17.70 13.39
N THR A 118 0.03 -18.55 12.76
CA THR A 118 0.77 -18.20 11.55
C THR A 118 -0.04 -18.56 10.30
N PHE A 119 0.04 -17.72 9.28
CA PHE A 119 -0.61 -17.94 7.99
C PHE A 119 0.44 -17.97 6.86
N PRO A 120 0.33 -18.89 5.89
CA PRO A 120 1.17 -18.83 4.70
C PRO A 120 0.70 -17.76 3.71
N THR A 121 -0.60 -17.45 3.71
CA THR A 121 -1.24 -16.46 2.83
C THR A 121 -2.47 -15.86 3.50
N ILE A 122 -2.80 -14.61 3.18
CA ILE A 122 -4.00 -13.91 3.65
C ILE A 122 -4.71 -13.19 2.50
N PRO A 123 -6.05 -13.10 2.51
CA PRO A 123 -6.79 -12.30 1.56
C PRO A 123 -6.68 -10.80 1.91
N TYR A 124 -6.15 -10.00 0.99
CA TYR A 124 -5.99 -8.56 1.10
C TYR A 124 -6.88 -7.82 0.09
N MET A 125 -7.53 -6.72 0.52
CA MET A 125 -8.53 -6.01 -0.28
C MET A 125 -8.43 -4.49 -0.09
N ASP A 126 -7.27 -3.93 -0.43
CA ASP A 126 -6.95 -2.50 -0.39
C ASP A 126 -7.19 -1.82 0.98
N ASN A 127 -6.98 -2.57 2.06
CA ASN A 127 -7.09 -2.05 3.41
C ASN A 127 -5.82 -1.27 3.78
N THR A 128 -5.96 -0.18 4.53
CA THR A 128 -4.82 0.59 4.99
C THR A 128 -3.91 -0.22 5.91
N LEU A 129 -2.61 0.00 5.78
CA LEU A 129 -1.63 -0.52 6.73
C LEU A 129 -1.69 0.32 8.01
N GLU A 130 -1.80 -0.35 9.16
CA GLU A 130 -1.98 0.28 10.47
C GLU A 130 -0.85 -0.14 11.43
N ASP A 131 -0.51 0.73 12.38
CA ASP A 131 0.52 0.47 13.40
C ASP A 131 1.84 -0.05 12.81
N CYS A 132 2.27 0.59 11.71
CA CYS A 132 3.52 0.24 11.05
C CYS A 132 4.72 0.90 11.73
N TYR A 133 5.70 0.10 12.16
CA TYR A 133 6.93 0.57 12.76
C TYR A 133 8.13 -0.27 12.31
N LEU A 134 9.30 0.37 12.31
CA LEU A 134 10.56 -0.31 12.07
C LEU A 134 10.98 -1.03 13.36
N ASP A 135 11.09 -2.36 13.30
CA ASP A 135 11.45 -3.21 14.44
C ASP A 135 12.97 -3.33 14.58
N ARG A 136 13.65 -3.60 13.45
CA ARG A 136 15.09 -3.82 13.42
C ARG A 136 15.73 -3.25 12.16
N VAL A 137 16.93 -2.71 12.33
CA VAL A 137 17.86 -2.37 11.23
C VAL A 137 19.18 -3.08 11.48
N SER A 138 19.90 -3.49 10.45
CA SER A 138 21.21 -4.11 10.55
C SER A 138 22.07 -3.62 9.41
N LEU A 139 23.11 -2.85 9.74
CA LEU A 139 24.15 -2.49 8.79
C LEU A 139 25.14 -3.65 8.72
N LYS A 140 25.08 -4.42 7.64
CA LYS A 140 26.04 -5.49 7.36
C LYS A 140 27.20 -4.89 6.60
N LEU A 141 28.32 -4.72 7.29
CA LEU A 141 29.51 -4.07 6.77
C LEU A 141 30.45 -5.15 6.23
N THR A 142 30.83 -5.03 4.96
CA THR A 142 31.84 -5.90 4.35
C THR A 142 32.81 -5.04 3.56
N LYS A 143 34.10 -5.22 3.81
CA LYS A 143 35.16 -4.56 3.07
C LYS A 143 35.39 -5.27 1.73
N SER A 144 35.52 -4.49 0.67
CA SER A 144 35.71 -4.99 -0.70
C SER A 144 37.16 -5.23 -1.11
N ASP A 145 38.11 -4.67 -0.36
CA ASP A 145 39.54 -4.83 -0.60
C ASP A 145 40.27 -5.39 0.63
N ALA A 146 41.53 -5.78 0.43
CA ALA A 146 42.38 -6.32 1.48
C ALA A 146 43.43 -5.31 1.99
N VAL A 147 43.27 -4.02 1.70
CA VAL A 147 44.30 -3.00 1.98
C VAL A 147 44.16 -2.54 3.42
N GLY A 148 45.21 -2.64 4.24
CA GLY A 148 45.12 -2.19 5.64
C GLY A 148 45.14 -0.67 5.83
N SER A 149 45.76 0.07 4.91
CA SER A 149 45.95 1.53 5.02
C SER A 149 44.76 2.34 4.46
N PRO A 150 44.54 3.57 4.97
CA PRO A 150 43.46 4.42 4.50
C PRO A 150 43.59 4.82 3.01
N THR A 151 42.58 4.45 2.21
CA THR A 151 42.56 4.58 0.75
C THR A 151 41.72 5.79 0.30
N TRP A 152 41.88 6.20 -0.96
CA TRP A 152 41.15 7.34 -1.54
C TRP A 152 39.70 7.03 -1.94
N TRP A 153 39.31 5.74 -1.97
CA TRP A 153 37.95 5.29 -2.26
C TRP A 153 37.21 4.83 -0.99
N ILE A 154 35.88 4.65 -1.05
CA ILE A 154 35.14 3.99 0.04
C ILE A 154 35.17 2.48 -0.20
N SER A 155 36.06 1.77 0.48
CA SER A 155 36.24 0.32 0.37
C SER A 155 35.08 -0.50 0.94
N TRP A 156 34.21 0.11 1.73
CA TRP A 156 33.08 -0.56 2.37
C TRP A 156 31.76 -0.46 1.61
N SER A 157 31.67 0.32 0.52
CA SER A 157 30.37 0.60 -0.08
C SER A 157 29.81 -0.50 -0.97
N SER A 158 30.66 -1.23 -1.70
CA SER A 158 30.21 -2.16 -2.75
C SER A 158 29.72 -3.50 -2.21
N ALA A 159 30.28 -3.97 -1.10
CA ALA A 159 29.97 -5.28 -0.51
C ALA A 159 29.09 -5.21 0.75
N SER A 160 28.86 -4.01 1.29
CA SER A 160 27.97 -3.82 2.44
C SER A 160 26.51 -3.82 2.03
N SER A 161 25.64 -4.31 2.91
CA SER A 161 24.19 -4.30 2.72
C SER A 161 23.45 -3.80 3.96
N VAL A 162 22.24 -3.32 3.74
CA VAL A 162 21.32 -2.95 4.81
C VAL A 162 20.17 -3.95 4.83
N ASP A 163 19.96 -4.55 5.99
CA ASP A 163 18.79 -5.38 6.26
C ASP A 163 17.91 -4.68 7.30
N ALA A 164 16.64 -4.48 6.98
CA ALA A 164 15.66 -3.87 7.85
C ALA A 164 14.41 -4.75 7.94
N THR A 165 13.75 -4.73 9.09
CA THR A 165 12.48 -5.43 9.31
C THR A 165 11.50 -4.45 9.93
N ALA A 166 10.35 -4.30 9.28
CA ALA A 166 9.22 -3.54 9.79
C ALA A 166 8.09 -4.49 10.17
N ALA A 167 7.27 -4.07 11.13
CA ALA A 167 6.04 -4.75 11.49
C ALA A 167 4.88 -3.81 11.22
N CYS A 168 3.82 -4.33 10.62
CA CYS A 168 2.58 -3.63 10.35
C CYS A 168 1.41 -4.51 10.78
N SER A 169 0.24 -3.91 10.93
CA SER A 169 -1.02 -4.63 11.08
C SER A 169 -1.96 -4.30 9.93
N VAL A 170 -2.74 -5.29 9.50
CA VAL A 170 -3.70 -5.15 8.42
C VAL A 170 -5.00 -5.81 8.85
N MET A 171 -6.10 -5.10 8.65
CA MET A 171 -7.44 -5.65 8.84
C MET A 171 -7.80 -6.52 7.64
N THR A 172 -8.18 -7.77 7.90
CA THR A 172 -8.62 -8.72 6.88
C THR A 172 -9.95 -9.36 7.27
N GLN A 173 -10.54 -10.16 6.40
CA GLN A 173 -11.73 -10.97 6.72
C GLN A 173 -11.47 -11.97 7.88
N LEU A 174 -10.20 -12.30 8.14
CA LEU A 174 -9.78 -13.19 9.23
C LEU A 174 -9.54 -12.43 10.54
N GLY A 175 -9.79 -11.12 10.56
CA GLY A 175 -9.47 -10.23 11.68
C GLY A 175 -8.15 -9.49 11.46
N ARG A 176 -7.57 -9.00 12.56
CA ARG A 176 -6.31 -8.26 12.56
C ARG A 176 -5.13 -9.22 12.40
N VAL A 177 -4.34 -9.00 11.35
CA VAL A 177 -3.14 -9.78 11.06
C VAL A 177 -1.94 -8.86 11.08
N ASN A 178 -0.92 -9.24 11.85
CA ASN A 178 0.39 -8.61 11.87
C ASN A 178 1.24 -9.17 10.73
N VAL A 179 1.77 -8.27 9.92
CA VAL A 179 2.59 -8.53 8.75
C VAL A 179 4.01 -8.09 9.07
N SER A 180 4.95 -9.03 9.06
CA SER A 180 6.37 -8.71 9.13
C SER A 180 6.92 -8.50 7.73
N LEU A 181 7.53 -7.35 7.50
CA LEU A 181 8.06 -6.89 6.22
C LEU A 181 9.57 -6.81 6.29
N ALA A 182 10.26 -7.45 5.35
CA ALA A 182 11.68 -7.31 5.14
C ALA A 182 11.96 -6.24 4.08
N LEU A 183 12.92 -5.37 4.39
CA LEU A 183 13.53 -4.43 3.46
C LEU A 183 15.00 -4.81 3.37
N GLN A 184 15.46 -5.19 2.19
CA GLN A 184 16.88 -5.43 1.94
C GLN A 184 17.30 -4.60 0.73
N TYR A 185 18.36 -3.81 0.91
CA TYR A 185 18.95 -3.08 -0.21
C TYR A 185 20.46 -3.01 -0.09
N THR A 186 21.12 -2.99 -1.25
CA THR A 186 22.55 -2.72 -1.38
C THR A 186 22.69 -1.25 -1.75
N GLY A 187 23.35 -0.47 -0.91
CA GLY A 187 23.58 0.93 -1.23
C GLY A 187 24.72 1.04 -2.24
N ILE A 188 24.52 1.80 -3.31
CA ILE A 188 25.58 2.19 -4.26
C ILE A 188 25.99 3.61 -3.90
N THR A 189 27.30 3.87 -3.77
CA THR A 189 27.90 5.08 -3.17
C THR A 189 27.63 6.40 -3.88
N ASP A 190 27.14 6.41 -5.11
CA ASP A 190 27.11 7.63 -5.95
C ASP A 190 25.72 8.25 -6.03
N HIS A 191 25.26 8.91 -4.95
CA HIS A 191 23.97 9.65 -4.86
C HIS A 191 22.81 8.94 -5.61
N LEU A 192 22.83 7.61 -5.62
CA LEU A 192 21.97 6.81 -6.48
C LEU A 192 20.77 6.43 -5.63
N TYR A 193 19.63 7.02 -5.95
CA TYR A 193 18.41 6.87 -5.16
C TYR A 193 17.44 5.84 -5.74
N GLY A 194 17.90 5.00 -6.67
CA GLY A 194 17.07 4.03 -7.41
C GLY A 194 16.45 2.90 -6.57
N TYR A 195 16.70 2.89 -5.25
CA TYR A 195 16.00 2.03 -4.30
C TYR A 195 14.63 2.60 -3.87
N ILE A 196 14.30 3.83 -4.27
CA ILE A 196 12.99 4.46 -4.10
C ILE A 196 12.41 4.83 -5.47
N LEU A 197 11.13 4.53 -5.68
CA LEU A 197 10.48 4.70 -6.97
C LEU A 197 9.97 6.13 -7.21
N GLU A 198 9.26 6.70 -6.24
CA GLU A 198 8.72 8.06 -6.31
C GLU A 198 9.34 8.95 -5.24
N ASP A 199 10.24 9.83 -5.67
CA ASP A 199 10.97 10.70 -4.76
C ASP A 199 10.78 12.19 -5.07
N ASN A 200 9.72 12.61 -5.78
CA ASN A 200 9.57 13.99 -6.22
C ASN A 200 9.56 15.02 -5.06
N PRO A 201 10.43 16.05 -5.10
CA PRO A 201 10.60 17.01 -4.01
C PRO A 201 9.36 17.88 -3.72
N ARG A 202 8.42 18.03 -4.66
CA ARG A 202 7.20 18.85 -4.48
C ARG A 202 6.02 18.07 -3.92
N THR A 203 5.80 16.86 -4.41
CA THR A 203 4.64 16.04 -4.03
C THR A 203 4.93 15.21 -2.79
N ASN A 204 6.14 14.65 -2.70
CA ASN A 204 6.58 13.74 -1.64
C ASN A 204 7.85 14.27 -0.96
N ALA A 205 7.79 15.52 -0.45
CA ALA A 205 8.94 16.21 0.12
C ALA A 205 9.61 15.44 1.27
N SER A 206 8.83 14.82 2.17
CA SER A 206 9.37 14.04 3.29
C SER A 206 10.14 12.80 2.83
N ILE A 207 9.63 12.10 1.81
CA ILE A 207 10.35 10.99 1.18
C ILE A 207 11.61 11.54 0.50
N TRP A 208 11.50 12.64 -0.25
CA TRP A 208 12.65 13.25 -0.92
C TRP A 208 13.80 13.55 0.06
N TRP A 209 13.50 14.24 1.16
CA TRP A 209 14.48 14.55 2.21
C TRP A 209 15.04 13.28 2.86
N GLY A 210 14.16 12.36 3.26
CA GLY A 210 14.55 11.11 3.89
C GLY A 210 15.54 10.32 3.06
N THR A 211 15.29 10.15 1.76
CA THR A 211 16.17 9.43 0.83
C THR A 211 17.58 10.04 0.73
N ARG A 212 17.68 11.36 0.69
CA ARG A 212 18.95 12.08 0.51
C ARG A 212 19.78 12.00 1.78
N LEU A 213 19.14 12.21 2.93
CA LEU A 213 19.76 12.08 4.23
C LEU A 213 20.18 10.64 4.51
N LEU A 214 19.29 9.67 4.24
CA LEU A 214 19.58 8.25 4.43
C LEU A 214 20.85 7.83 3.68
N ASN A 215 21.01 8.28 2.43
CA ASN A 215 22.23 8.03 1.66
C ASN A 215 23.46 8.74 2.27
N ALA A 216 23.34 10.03 2.63
CA ALA A 216 24.45 10.79 3.21
C ALA A 216 24.96 10.21 4.54
N TYR A 217 24.07 9.72 5.40
CA TYR A 217 24.47 9.07 6.67
C TYR A 217 24.98 7.64 6.47
N LEU A 218 24.44 6.88 5.51
CA LEU A 218 24.98 5.57 5.16
C LEU A 218 26.40 5.68 4.59
N ALA A 219 26.60 6.64 3.68
CA ALA A 219 27.90 6.93 3.11
C ALA A 219 28.88 7.44 4.18
N GLY A 220 28.42 8.27 5.12
CA GLY A 220 29.20 8.67 6.29
C GLY A 220 29.65 7.49 7.15
N ALA A 221 28.79 6.50 7.39
CA ALA A 221 29.17 5.30 8.14
C ALA A 221 30.26 4.49 7.41
N TRP A 222 30.19 4.39 6.08
CA TRP A 222 31.23 3.75 5.29
C TRP A 222 32.53 4.56 5.22
N GLU A 223 32.44 5.89 5.14
CA GLU A 223 33.59 6.78 5.19
C GLU A 223 34.35 6.60 6.50
N ILE A 224 33.65 6.61 7.64
CA ILE A 224 34.24 6.35 8.96
C ILE A 224 34.94 4.99 8.97
N MET A 225 34.29 3.91 8.50
CA MET A 225 34.92 2.58 8.41
C MET A 225 36.17 2.56 7.50
N SER A 226 36.19 3.36 6.43
CA SER A 226 37.36 3.52 5.56
C SER A 226 38.49 4.31 6.24
N LEU A 227 38.17 5.22 7.16
CA LEU A 227 39.16 6.01 7.91
C LEU A 227 39.69 5.25 9.13
N THR A 228 38.88 4.40 9.77
CA THR A 228 39.24 3.60 10.95
C THR A 228 39.61 2.16 10.60
N GLN A 229 40.15 1.91 9.41
CA GLN A 229 40.31 0.55 8.89
C GLN A 229 41.47 -0.25 9.48
N GLN A 230 42.47 0.42 10.06
CA GLN A 230 43.59 -0.23 10.76
C GLN A 230 43.17 -0.66 12.16
N VAL A 231 43.56 -1.88 12.54
CA VAL A 231 43.45 -2.33 13.92
C VAL A 231 44.62 -1.71 14.69
N SER A 232 44.35 -0.77 15.60
CA SER A 232 45.40 -0.16 16.44
C SER A 232 46.26 -1.26 17.07
N ASP A 233 47.58 -1.11 16.93
CA ASP A 233 48.67 -1.96 17.45
C ASP A 233 49.31 -2.98 16.48
N GLU A 234 48.90 -3.09 15.22
CA GLU A 234 49.50 -4.08 14.29
C GLU A 234 50.02 -3.51 12.95
N LYS A 235 51.09 -4.14 12.42
CA LYS A 235 51.73 -3.80 11.12
C LYS A 235 50.73 -3.86 9.95
N ASP A 236 51.09 -3.19 8.84
CA ASP A 236 50.33 -2.82 7.63
C ASP A 236 49.33 -3.81 6.97
N ASP A 237 49.15 -5.04 7.47
CA ASP A 237 48.27 -6.07 6.89
C ASP A 237 47.08 -6.47 7.77
N HIS A 238 46.91 -5.89 8.97
CA HIS A 238 45.78 -6.17 9.86
C HIS A 238 44.71 -5.08 9.78
N TYR A 239 43.51 -5.47 9.34
CA TYR A 239 42.42 -4.54 9.08
C TYR A 239 41.06 -5.10 9.48
N TRP A 240 40.08 -4.23 9.68
CA TRP A 240 38.68 -4.63 9.84
C TRP A 240 38.12 -5.12 8.51
N ALA A 241 37.59 -6.35 8.47
CA ALA A 241 37.16 -7.01 7.23
C ALA A 241 35.63 -7.06 7.08
N PHE A 242 34.92 -7.30 8.17
CA PHE A 242 33.46 -7.35 8.18
C PHE A 242 32.92 -6.97 9.55
N GLY A 243 31.65 -6.61 9.63
CA GLY A 243 31.00 -6.26 10.87
C GLY A 243 29.49 -6.24 10.71
N ASN A 244 28.79 -6.22 11.83
CA ASN A 244 27.36 -6.03 11.82
C ASN A 244 26.96 -5.08 12.94
N ILE A 245 26.22 -4.04 12.57
CA ILE A 245 25.72 -3.05 13.52
C ILE A 245 24.20 -3.10 13.50
N PRO A 246 23.59 -3.97 14.35
CA PRO A 246 22.15 -4.06 14.47
C PRO A 246 21.60 -2.95 15.40
N TYR A 247 20.46 -2.39 15.05
CA TYR A 247 19.68 -1.44 15.83
C TYR A 247 18.31 -2.07 16.10
N PHE A 248 17.97 -2.26 17.37
CA PHE A 248 16.71 -2.85 17.82
C PHE A 248 15.84 -1.77 18.45
N ARG A 249 14.63 -1.60 17.94
CA ARG A 249 13.71 -0.56 18.37
C ARG A 249 13.21 -0.80 19.79
N ASN A 250 13.32 0.19 20.66
CA ASN A 250 12.74 0.13 22.01
C ASN A 250 11.31 0.69 22.03
N LEU A 251 10.31 -0.17 21.90
CA LEU A 251 8.89 0.23 21.80
C LEU A 251 8.39 1.12 22.96
N SER A 252 9.05 1.10 24.12
CA SER A 252 8.67 1.95 25.26
C SER A 252 9.04 3.43 25.07
N GLN A 253 10.06 3.70 24.24
CA GLN A 253 10.57 5.06 24.04
C GLN A 253 9.85 5.73 22.88
N GLN A 254 9.16 6.85 23.12
CA GLN A 254 8.45 7.58 22.07
C GLN A 254 9.28 8.72 21.45
N ASP A 255 10.27 9.25 22.17
CA ASP A 255 11.13 10.29 21.61
C ASP A 255 12.22 9.68 20.72
N ILE A 256 12.14 9.97 19.41
CA ILE A 256 13.10 9.53 18.39
C ILE A 256 14.49 10.18 18.53
N ARG A 257 14.60 11.32 19.20
CA ARG A 257 15.87 12.01 19.41
C ARG A 257 16.70 11.35 20.51
N SER A 258 16.05 10.68 21.46
CA SER A 258 16.71 9.92 22.52
C SER A 258 17.73 8.89 22.01
N LEU A 259 18.81 8.68 22.78
CA LEU A 259 19.79 7.63 22.54
C LEU A 259 19.20 6.23 22.80
N ASP A 260 18.23 6.13 23.71
CA ASP A 260 17.59 4.86 24.10
C ASP A 260 16.48 4.41 23.13
N PHE A 261 16.23 5.20 22.08
CA PHE A 261 15.22 4.87 21.07
C PHE A 261 15.55 3.57 20.33
N PHE A 262 16.84 3.32 20.12
CA PHE A 262 17.39 2.06 19.65
C PHE A 262 18.37 1.49 20.67
N SER A 263 18.51 0.18 20.68
CA SER A 263 19.62 -0.51 21.33
C SER A 263 20.47 -1.22 20.28
N SER A 264 21.77 -1.43 20.53
CA SER A 264 22.65 -2.03 19.53
C SER A 264 23.62 -3.01 20.13
N ASP A 265 23.76 -4.17 19.49
CA ASP A 265 24.77 -5.17 19.79
C ASP A 265 25.81 -5.18 18.68
N ALA A 266 26.50 -4.05 18.56
CA ALA A 266 27.42 -3.76 17.47
C ALA A 266 28.73 -4.54 17.64
N TRP A 267 29.23 -5.09 16.54
CA TRP A 267 30.52 -5.76 16.50
C TRP A 267 31.18 -5.63 15.13
N ILE A 268 32.50 -5.70 15.14
CA ILE A 268 33.35 -5.74 13.95
C ILE A 268 34.38 -6.86 14.11
N ALA A 269 34.82 -7.42 12.99
CA ALA A 269 35.78 -8.50 12.94
C ALA A 269 36.92 -8.15 11.98
N SER A 270 38.12 -8.51 12.39
CA SER A 270 39.34 -8.26 11.63
C SER A 270 39.63 -9.37 10.62
N SER A 271 40.53 -9.10 9.69
CA SER A 271 41.06 -10.06 8.72
C SER A 271 41.75 -11.27 9.36
N ARG A 272 42.17 -11.15 10.62
CA ARG A 272 42.81 -12.23 11.41
C ARG A 272 41.87 -12.87 12.43
N GLY A 273 40.58 -12.52 12.43
CA GLY A 273 39.58 -13.12 13.31
C GLY A 273 39.48 -12.50 14.71
N ARG A 274 40.11 -11.34 14.96
CA ARG A 274 39.86 -10.54 16.18
C ARG A 274 38.47 -9.93 16.08
N ILE A 275 37.62 -10.16 17.07
CA ILE A 275 36.28 -9.58 17.15
C ILE A 275 36.27 -8.53 18.24
N GLU A 276 35.87 -7.31 17.88
CA GLU A 276 35.58 -6.24 18.82
C GLU A 276 34.07 -6.04 18.89
N ASN A 277 33.55 -6.00 20.11
CA ASN A 277 32.14 -5.80 20.37
C ASN A 277 31.98 -4.80 21.53
N THR A 278 30.78 -4.29 21.67
CA THR A 278 30.50 -3.24 22.66
C THR A 278 30.24 -3.81 24.05
N ASN A 279 29.98 -5.12 24.18
CA ASN A 279 29.60 -5.83 25.42
C ASN A 279 28.40 -5.21 26.19
N THR A 280 27.77 -4.17 25.64
CA THR A 280 26.60 -3.49 26.16
C THR A 280 25.67 -3.12 25.00
N LYS A 281 24.36 -3.11 25.27
CA LYS A 281 23.36 -2.73 24.28
C LYS A 281 23.03 -1.23 24.29
N ASN A 282 23.59 -0.49 25.24
CA ASN A 282 23.28 0.92 25.47
C ASN A 282 24.23 1.83 24.69
N PHE A 283 23.67 2.77 23.92
CA PHE A 283 24.44 3.76 23.14
C PHE A 283 25.21 4.75 24.00
N THR A 284 24.80 4.98 25.25
CA THR A 284 25.50 5.90 26.17
C THR A 284 26.99 5.56 26.25
N PHE A 285 27.32 4.27 26.38
CA PHE A 285 28.71 3.81 26.40
C PHE A 285 29.48 4.16 25.12
N LEU A 286 28.84 4.05 23.95
CA LEU A 286 29.49 4.32 22.65
C LEU A 286 29.75 5.80 22.44
N PHE A 287 28.82 6.64 22.90
CA PHE A 287 28.97 8.10 22.83
C PHE A 287 30.00 8.61 23.84
N GLU A 288 30.14 7.96 25.00
CA GLU A 288 31.15 8.29 26.01
C GLU A 288 32.56 7.77 25.66
N ASN A 289 32.69 6.74 24.82
CA ASN A 289 33.96 6.11 24.45
C ASN A 289 34.21 6.21 22.93
N PRO A 290 34.50 7.40 22.38
CA PRO A 290 34.70 7.61 20.94
C PRO A 290 35.96 6.92 20.39
N GLU A 291 36.95 6.61 21.22
CA GLU A 291 38.18 5.91 20.81
C GLU A 291 37.96 4.42 20.54
N HIS A 292 36.85 3.84 21.01
CA HIS A 292 36.53 2.43 20.77
C HIS A 292 36.21 2.21 19.28
N PRO A 293 36.76 1.17 18.62
CA PRO A 293 36.74 1.06 17.16
C PRO A 293 35.33 0.91 16.55
N VAL A 294 34.36 0.43 17.35
CA VAL A 294 32.95 0.30 16.94
C VAL A 294 32.15 1.60 17.13
N SER A 295 32.54 2.47 18.07
CA SER A 295 31.73 3.61 18.51
C SER A 295 31.42 4.62 17.39
N PRO A 296 32.40 5.07 16.58
CA PRO A 296 32.14 6.06 15.54
C PRO A 296 31.10 5.60 14.54
N VAL A 297 31.21 4.34 14.10
CA VAL A 297 30.37 3.78 13.04
C VAL A 297 28.97 3.49 13.59
N ALA A 298 28.88 3.05 14.85
CA ALA A 298 27.61 2.84 15.54
C ALA A 298 26.88 4.17 15.82
N ALA A 299 27.60 5.25 16.16
CA ALA A 299 27.00 6.57 16.37
C ALA A 299 26.46 7.16 15.05
N GLU A 300 27.22 7.05 13.96
CA GLU A 300 26.77 7.50 12.64
C GLU A 300 25.59 6.66 12.12
N GLY A 301 25.69 5.35 12.27
CA GLY A 301 24.64 4.43 11.87
C GLY A 301 23.37 4.52 12.74
N LEU A 302 23.46 5.01 13.99
CA LEU A 302 22.28 5.28 14.83
C LEU A 302 21.41 6.37 14.20
N HIS A 303 22.04 7.45 13.73
CA HIS A 303 21.29 8.52 13.06
C HIS A 303 20.69 8.05 11.74
N TYR A 304 21.44 7.25 10.98
CA TYR A 304 20.91 6.52 9.82
C TYR A 304 19.68 5.67 10.18
N ALA A 305 19.71 4.91 11.28
CA ALA A 305 18.59 4.06 11.71
C ALA A 305 17.34 4.89 12.10
N LYS A 306 17.54 6.05 12.74
CA LYS A 306 16.45 7.01 13.05
C LYS A 306 15.82 7.59 11.78
N LEU A 307 16.63 7.91 10.77
CA LEU A 307 16.16 8.36 9.46
C LEU A 307 15.40 7.24 8.73
N LEU A 308 15.93 6.02 8.73
CA LEU A 308 15.26 4.87 8.13
C LEU A 308 13.92 4.60 8.80
N HIS A 309 13.85 4.65 10.12
CA HIS A 309 12.59 4.54 10.88
C HIS A 309 11.58 5.58 10.41
N SER A 310 12.01 6.84 10.31
CA SER A 310 11.14 7.95 9.87
C SER A 310 10.63 7.73 8.44
N LEU A 311 11.51 7.33 7.53
CA LEU A 311 11.16 7.13 6.13
C LEU A 311 10.25 5.91 5.92
N VAL A 312 10.57 4.78 6.55
CA VAL A 312 9.74 3.56 6.52
C VAL A 312 8.37 3.81 7.14
N SER A 313 8.30 4.58 8.23
CA SER A 313 7.00 4.94 8.84
C SER A 313 6.14 5.79 7.90
N ILE A 314 6.73 6.75 7.18
CA ILE A 314 6.02 7.56 6.19
C ILE A 314 5.55 6.71 5.01
N ASP A 315 6.43 5.85 4.49
CA ASP A 315 6.16 5.01 3.33
C ASP A 315 5.06 3.97 3.62
N LEU A 316 5.07 3.38 4.81
CA LEU A 316 4.03 2.48 5.31
C LEU A 316 2.79 3.22 5.83
N GLY A 317 2.78 4.55 5.81
CA GLY A 317 1.61 5.38 6.10
C GLY A 317 1.29 5.58 7.57
N ASN A 318 2.23 5.34 8.48
CA ASN A 318 2.08 5.63 9.90
C ASN A 318 2.52 7.07 10.22
N CYS A 319 1.55 8.00 10.15
CA CYS A 319 1.81 9.42 10.38
C CYS A 319 1.88 9.81 11.87
N GLN A 320 1.52 8.90 12.79
CA GLN A 320 1.57 9.13 14.23
C GLN A 320 2.86 8.59 14.86
N ALA A 321 3.65 7.82 14.11
CA ALA A 321 4.93 7.33 14.58
C ALA A 321 5.92 8.48 14.88
N PRO A 322 6.83 8.30 15.83
CA PRO A 322 7.96 9.21 16.03
C PRO A 322 8.76 9.38 14.73
N ASN A 323 8.86 10.61 14.23
CA ASN A 323 9.34 10.85 12.87
C ASN A 323 10.12 12.15 12.74
N LEU A 324 11.30 12.07 12.12
CA LEU A 324 12.16 13.23 11.92
C LEU A 324 11.86 14.05 10.64
N LEU A 325 10.93 13.59 9.80
CA LEU A 325 10.73 14.10 8.44
C LEU A 325 9.34 14.72 8.23
N LEU A 326 8.55 14.90 9.30
CA LEU A 326 7.18 15.43 9.23
C LEU A 326 7.06 16.91 9.58
N ASN A 327 8.02 17.48 10.31
CA ASN A 327 8.03 18.89 10.66
C ASN A 327 9.41 19.51 10.40
N ASP A 328 9.47 20.83 10.38
CA ASP A 328 10.66 21.56 10.01
C ASP A 328 11.77 21.51 11.09
N ASP A 329 11.40 21.48 12.37
CA ASP A 329 12.37 21.44 13.48
C ASP A 329 13.07 20.08 13.59
N ASP A 330 12.32 18.99 13.44
CA ASP A 330 12.88 17.65 13.36
C ASP A 330 13.67 17.44 12.08
N LEU A 331 13.25 18.04 10.96
CA LEU A 331 14.03 17.96 9.71
C LEU A 331 15.39 18.64 9.89
N LYS A 332 15.46 19.81 10.54
CA LYS A 332 16.74 20.46 10.88
C LYS A 332 17.59 19.59 11.79
N TYR A 333 16.98 18.90 12.77
CA TYR A 333 17.69 17.92 13.59
C TYR A 333 18.22 16.75 12.76
N ALA A 334 17.40 16.19 11.88
CA ALA A 334 17.78 15.11 10.96
C ALA A 334 18.92 15.50 10.01
N ILE A 335 18.96 16.76 9.57
CA ILE A 335 20.01 17.28 8.70
C ILE A 335 21.32 17.46 9.47
N ASN A 336 21.27 18.14 10.63
CA ASN A 336 22.47 18.56 11.34
C ASN A 336 23.04 17.52 12.30
N ALA A 337 22.22 16.59 12.82
CA ALA A 337 22.57 15.61 13.84
C ALA A 337 23.43 16.21 14.97
N PRO A 338 22.93 17.21 15.72
CA PRO A 338 23.73 17.97 16.68
C PRO A 338 24.35 17.11 17.80
N ASP A 339 23.74 15.97 18.09
CA ASP A 339 24.21 15.05 19.13
C ASP A 339 25.28 14.08 18.62
N SER A 340 25.54 14.02 17.31
CA SER A 340 26.50 13.09 16.73
C SER A 340 27.94 13.48 17.09
N PRO A 341 28.73 12.58 17.72
CA PRO A 341 30.13 12.86 18.02
C PRO A 341 30.98 13.00 16.75
N ASN A 342 30.54 12.41 15.63
CA ASN A 342 31.28 12.40 14.37
C ASN A 342 31.04 13.65 13.51
N ARG A 343 29.90 14.33 13.70
CA ARG A 343 29.47 15.47 12.87
C ARG A 343 29.44 16.74 13.71
N LYS A 344 30.50 17.54 13.65
CA LYS A 344 30.52 18.87 14.25
C LYS A 344 29.83 19.87 13.33
N SER A 345 29.04 20.79 13.91
CA SER A 345 28.37 21.84 13.15
C SER A 345 29.36 22.68 12.35
N ASN A 346 29.08 22.89 11.06
CA ASN A 346 29.92 23.65 10.11
C ASN A 346 31.34 23.10 9.88
N GLN A 347 31.57 21.82 10.17
CA GLN A 347 32.82 21.15 9.89
C GLN A 347 32.59 19.93 8.99
N LYS A 348 33.61 19.53 8.24
CA LYS A 348 33.59 18.23 7.52
C LYS A 348 33.45 17.10 8.54
N LEU A 349 33.05 15.90 8.11
CA LEU A 349 33.26 14.68 8.90
C LEU A 349 34.75 14.63 9.29
N ASP A 350 35.04 15.05 10.52
CA ASP A 350 36.40 15.34 10.98
C ASP A 350 36.97 14.07 11.61
N TYR A 351 37.25 13.08 10.76
CA TYR A 351 37.84 11.81 11.20
C TYR A 351 39.29 11.65 10.73
N SER A 352 39.92 12.69 10.20
CA SER A 352 41.37 12.68 10.01
C SER A 352 41.99 14.08 10.08
N ASN A 353 43.06 14.21 10.87
CA ASN A 353 44.08 15.25 10.74
C ASN A 353 44.90 15.13 9.43
N GLY A 354 44.40 14.40 8.43
CA GLY A 354 45.15 13.88 7.29
C GLY A 354 44.85 14.58 5.97
N THR A 355 45.90 15.05 5.30
CA THR A 355 45.90 15.57 3.93
C THR A 355 45.59 14.46 2.91
N TYR A 356 44.31 14.23 2.60
CA TYR A 356 43.90 13.40 1.46
C TYR A 356 43.74 14.21 0.17
N TYR A 357 44.11 13.60 -0.97
CA TYR A 357 44.06 14.21 -2.31
C TYR A 357 42.65 14.24 -2.95
N ALA A 358 41.63 13.64 -2.34
CA ALA A 358 40.26 13.61 -2.86
C ALA A 358 39.25 14.08 -1.80
N ASP A 359 38.29 14.94 -2.19
CA ASP A 359 37.28 15.52 -1.30
C ASP A 359 36.21 14.46 -0.92
N MET A 360 36.53 13.61 0.07
CA MET A 360 35.53 12.70 0.69
C MET A 360 34.33 13.48 1.27
N ALA A 361 34.46 14.79 1.44
CA ALA A 361 33.35 15.67 1.81
C ALA A 361 32.15 15.62 0.85
N ARG A 362 32.26 15.00 -0.34
CA ARG A 362 31.12 14.71 -1.22
C ARG A 362 30.00 13.91 -0.52
N TYR A 363 30.32 13.05 0.44
CA TYR A 363 29.34 12.23 1.19
C TYR A 363 28.66 13.00 2.33
N SER A 364 29.20 14.17 2.68
CA SER A 364 28.56 15.14 3.58
C SER A 364 27.70 16.17 2.82
N LYS A 365 27.49 15.97 1.52
CA LYS A 365 26.70 16.84 0.66
C LYS A 365 25.51 16.08 0.09
N ILE A 366 24.48 16.83 -0.28
CA ILE A 366 23.31 16.31 -0.98
C ILE A 366 23.02 17.15 -2.22
N PRO A 367 22.50 16.55 -3.30
CA PRO A 367 22.19 17.27 -4.52
C PRO A 367 20.98 18.18 -4.32
N ARG A 368 21.03 19.35 -4.97
CA ARG A 368 19.91 20.28 -5.03
C ARG A 368 18.68 19.62 -5.68
N PRO A 369 17.45 19.97 -5.25
CA PRO A 369 16.24 19.52 -5.93
C PRO A 369 16.29 19.78 -7.44
N TYR A 370 15.81 18.82 -8.24
CA TYR A 370 15.78 18.88 -9.71
C TYR A 370 17.14 18.88 -10.42
N THR A 371 18.23 18.52 -9.74
CA THR A 371 19.53 18.33 -10.39
C THR A 371 19.86 16.85 -10.59
N ILE A 372 20.78 16.59 -11.51
CA ILE A 372 21.36 15.26 -11.68
C ILE A 372 22.18 14.95 -10.42
N TYR A 373 22.04 13.72 -9.93
CA TYR A 373 22.46 13.26 -8.61
C TYR A 373 23.90 13.60 -8.17
N ASN A 374 24.84 13.78 -9.09
CA ASN A 374 26.25 14.12 -8.80
C ASN A 374 26.63 15.57 -9.13
N ARG A 375 25.67 16.48 -9.32
CA ARG A 375 25.91 17.89 -9.66
C ARG A 375 25.24 18.83 -8.65
N ASN A 376 25.85 20.00 -8.44
CA ASN A 376 25.37 21.04 -7.53
C ASN A 376 25.11 20.49 -6.12
N LEU A 377 26.14 19.86 -5.57
CA LEU A 377 26.14 19.29 -4.23
C LEU A 377 26.29 20.40 -3.19
N THR A 378 25.40 20.41 -2.20
CA THR A 378 25.38 21.37 -1.09
C THR A 378 25.65 20.65 0.20
N PHE A 379 26.44 21.24 1.10
CA PHE A 379 26.69 20.65 2.40
C PHE A 379 25.39 20.56 3.21
N LEU A 380 25.27 19.52 4.04
CA LEU A 380 24.04 19.29 4.82
C LEU A 380 23.64 20.50 5.67
N ASN A 381 24.60 21.17 6.32
CA ASN A 381 24.34 22.35 7.15
C ASN A 381 23.71 23.53 6.38
N GLU A 382 24.03 23.68 5.09
CA GLU A 382 23.49 24.71 4.20
C GLU A 382 22.21 24.25 3.48
N ALA A 383 22.03 22.94 3.36
CA ALA A 383 21.01 22.35 2.50
C ALA A 383 19.58 22.71 2.95
N TYR A 384 19.31 22.83 4.25
CA TYR A 384 17.97 23.19 4.72
C TYR A 384 17.53 24.54 4.14
N ASP A 385 18.33 25.60 4.35
CA ASP A 385 17.95 26.95 3.93
C ASP A 385 17.90 27.08 2.40
N GLU A 386 18.79 26.39 1.68
CA GLU A 386 18.80 26.43 0.22
C GLU A 386 17.65 25.63 -0.41
N PHE A 387 17.32 24.45 0.12
CA PHE A 387 16.41 23.51 -0.54
C PHE A 387 14.99 23.59 -0.01
N ARG A 388 14.77 24.08 1.21
CA ARG A 388 13.42 24.21 1.78
C ARG A 388 12.46 25.00 0.88
N PRO A 389 12.86 26.14 0.26
CA PRO A 389 12.00 26.88 -0.68
C PRO A 389 11.67 26.12 -1.97
N LEU A 390 12.47 25.11 -2.31
CA LEU A 390 12.34 24.32 -3.54
C LEU A 390 11.53 23.04 -3.34
N THR A 391 11.26 22.67 -2.09
CA THR A 391 10.55 21.44 -1.71
C THR A 391 9.11 21.74 -1.28
N GLY A 392 8.24 20.75 -1.41
CA GLY A 392 6.84 20.84 -1.02
C GLY A 392 6.61 20.83 0.49
N LYS A 393 5.35 20.68 0.90
CA LYS A 393 5.02 20.51 2.31
C LYS A 393 5.47 19.13 2.80
N LEU A 394 6.11 19.09 3.96
CA LEU A 394 6.38 17.83 4.66
C LEU A 394 5.05 17.19 5.08
N GLY A 395 4.94 15.87 4.95
CA GLY A 395 3.71 15.19 5.25
C GLY A 395 3.78 13.68 5.09
N CYS A 396 2.73 13.04 5.58
CA CYS A 396 2.49 11.61 5.49
C CYS A 396 1.04 11.38 5.07
N LYS A 397 0.79 10.27 4.40
CA LYS A 397 -0.54 9.82 3.96
C LYS A 397 -0.68 8.36 4.35
N ASN A 398 -1.91 7.91 4.59
CA ASN A 398 -2.17 6.49 4.79
C ASN A 398 -1.73 5.70 3.55
N SER A 399 -1.15 4.54 3.77
CA SER A 399 -0.61 3.70 2.71
C SER A 399 -1.39 2.40 2.57
N THR A 400 -1.60 1.98 1.33
CA THR A 400 -2.10 0.65 0.97
C THR A 400 -1.06 -0.08 0.12
N ILE A 401 -1.17 -1.39 0.01
CA ILE A 401 -0.35 -2.20 -0.89
C ILE A 401 -0.82 -1.99 -2.33
N VAL A 402 0.09 -1.61 -3.23
CA VAL A 402 -0.19 -1.48 -4.65
C VAL A 402 -0.50 -2.85 -5.24
N ALA A 403 -1.70 -2.99 -5.77
CA ALA A 403 -2.23 -4.23 -6.30
C ALA A 403 -3.27 -3.93 -7.39
N GLN A 404 -3.50 -4.91 -8.26
CA GLN A 404 -4.66 -4.94 -9.13
C GLN A 404 -5.60 -6.02 -8.62
N TYR A 405 -6.89 -5.67 -8.55
CA TYR A 405 -7.96 -6.56 -8.14
C TYR A 405 -8.82 -6.91 -9.33
N LEU A 406 -9.25 -8.16 -9.40
CA LEU A 406 -10.20 -8.62 -10.39
C LEU A 406 -11.62 -8.36 -9.88
N CYS A 407 -12.36 -7.49 -10.55
CA CYS A 407 -13.73 -7.16 -10.21
C CYS A 407 -14.67 -7.58 -11.33
N SER A 408 -15.78 -8.22 -10.98
CA SER A 408 -16.92 -8.46 -11.86
C SER A 408 -17.88 -7.29 -11.73
N VAL A 409 -18.06 -6.50 -12.79
CA VAL A 409 -18.95 -5.34 -12.82
C VAL A 409 -20.10 -5.52 -13.82
N PRO A 410 -21.31 -5.00 -13.53
CA PRO A 410 -22.43 -5.06 -14.46
C PRO A 410 -22.20 -4.13 -15.65
N GLN A 411 -22.14 -4.71 -16.86
CA GLN A 411 -22.06 -4.00 -18.13
C GLN A 411 -23.35 -4.19 -18.91
N SER A 412 -23.82 -3.12 -19.57
CA SER A 412 -25.01 -3.19 -20.40
C SER A 412 -24.73 -4.02 -21.64
N LYS A 413 -25.64 -4.93 -22.00
CA LYS A 413 -25.62 -5.61 -23.29
C LYS A 413 -25.68 -4.62 -24.44
N SER A 414 -25.20 -5.02 -25.62
CA SER A 414 -25.33 -4.20 -26.82
C SER A 414 -26.80 -3.86 -27.07
N THR A 415 -27.08 -2.64 -27.54
CA THR A 415 -28.46 -2.13 -27.66
C THR A 415 -29.40 -3.10 -28.37
N GLY A 416 -28.93 -3.75 -29.44
CA GLY A 416 -29.73 -4.73 -30.19
C GLY A 416 -30.06 -6.00 -29.39
N THR A 417 -29.10 -6.54 -28.65
CA THR A 417 -29.32 -7.75 -27.82
C THR A 417 -30.15 -7.45 -26.58
N MET A 418 -29.96 -6.27 -26.00
CA MET A 418 -30.77 -5.77 -24.89
C MET A 418 -32.24 -5.61 -25.28
N ILE A 419 -32.52 -4.91 -26.39
CA ILE A 419 -33.90 -4.72 -26.89
C ILE A 419 -34.55 -6.07 -27.19
N LEU A 420 -33.85 -6.98 -27.88
CA LEU A 420 -34.37 -8.30 -28.19
C LEU A 420 -34.72 -9.09 -26.93
N ALA A 421 -33.84 -9.11 -25.92
CA ALA A 421 -34.08 -9.79 -24.66
C ALA A 421 -35.28 -9.21 -23.90
N ILE A 422 -35.41 -7.88 -23.86
CA ILE A 422 -36.53 -7.19 -23.20
C ILE A 422 -37.86 -7.48 -23.92
N VAL A 423 -37.88 -7.43 -25.25
CA VAL A 423 -39.10 -7.70 -26.03
C VAL A 423 -39.56 -9.14 -25.82
N LEU A 424 -38.65 -10.11 -25.89
CA LEU A 424 -38.96 -11.52 -25.66
C LEU A 424 -39.51 -11.76 -24.24
N ALA A 425 -38.89 -11.18 -23.22
CA ALA A 425 -39.34 -11.30 -21.85
C ALA A 425 -40.72 -10.64 -21.63
N ASN A 426 -40.93 -9.43 -22.17
CA ASN A 426 -42.20 -8.73 -22.08
C ASN A 426 -43.35 -9.51 -22.72
N LEU A 427 -43.12 -10.16 -23.87
CA LEU A 427 -44.12 -10.99 -24.53
C LEU A 427 -44.59 -12.14 -23.64
N VAL A 428 -43.65 -12.82 -22.97
CA VAL A 428 -43.96 -13.91 -22.03
C VAL A 428 -44.76 -13.40 -20.82
N PHE A 429 -44.34 -12.28 -20.21
CA PHE A 429 -45.04 -11.71 -19.06
C PHE A 429 -46.44 -11.18 -19.40
N LEU A 430 -46.60 -10.53 -20.56
CA LEU A 430 -47.90 -10.05 -21.02
C LEU A 430 -48.83 -11.22 -21.37
N GLN A 431 -48.31 -12.30 -21.97
CA GLN A 431 -49.09 -13.52 -22.21
C GLN A 431 -49.55 -14.16 -20.90
N ALA A 432 -48.68 -14.23 -19.88
CA ALA A 432 -49.04 -14.72 -18.56
C ALA A 432 -50.07 -13.80 -17.86
N ALA A 433 -49.92 -12.48 -17.97
CA ALA A 433 -50.90 -11.54 -17.41
C ALA A 433 -52.27 -11.70 -18.09
N TRP A 434 -52.29 -11.91 -19.41
CA TRP A 434 -53.52 -12.15 -20.16
C TRP A 434 -54.23 -13.45 -19.75
N THR A 435 -53.49 -14.57 -19.60
CA THR A 435 -54.09 -15.83 -19.16
C THR A 435 -54.66 -15.71 -17.75
N LEU A 436 -53.96 -15.01 -16.85
CA LEU A 436 -54.39 -14.78 -15.47
C LEU A 436 -55.64 -13.89 -15.41
N LEU A 437 -55.69 -12.84 -16.23
CA LEU A 437 -56.87 -11.99 -16.38
C LEU A 437 -58.06 -12.75 -16.97
N GLY A 438 -57.82 -13.65 -17.92
CA GLY A 438 -58.82 -14.57 -18.46
C GLY A 438 -59.38 -15.54 -17.40
N LEU A 439 -58.53 -16.10 -16.55
CA LEU A 439 -58.93 -16.97 -15.44
C LEU A 439 -59.77 -16.23 -14.39
N ILE A 440 -59.38 -15.00 -14.01
CA ILE A 440 -60.14 -14.17 -13.09
C ILE A 440 -61.52 -13.84 -13.67
N ALA A 441 -61.55 -13.44 -14.95
CA ALA A 441 -62.81 -13.11 -15.61
C ALA A 441 -63.74 -14.33 -15.71
N GLN A 442 -63.21 -15.52 -15.98
CA GLN A 442 -63.97 -16.77 -15.96
C GLN A 442 -64.49 -17.13 -14.57
N GLY A 443 -63.69 -16.91 -13.52
CA GLY A 443 -64.10 -17.14 -12.12
C GLY A 443 -65.14 -16.15 -11.60
N MET A 444 -65.27 -14.96 -12.20
CA MET A 444 -66.28 -13.95 -11.84
C MET A 444 -67.62 -14.16 -12.56
N LEU A 445 -67.66 -14.90 -13.67
CA LEU A 445 -68.89 -15.17 -14.44
C LEU A 445 -70.02 -15.87 -13.64
N PRO A 446 -69.77 -16.84 -12.74
CA PRO A 446 -70.84 -17.49 -11.96
C PRO A 446 -71.58 -16.55 -11.00
N ASN A 447 -70.98 -15.42 -10.62
CA ASN A 447 -71.55 -14.49 -9.63
C ASN A 447 -72.35 -13.35 -10.25
N VAL A 448 -72.31 -13.14 -11.56
CA VAL A 448 -72.97 -12.01 -12.24
C VAL A 448 -74.18 -12.47 -13.07
N ASP A 449 -74.22 -13.74 -13.50
CA ASP A 449 -75.37 -14.34 -14.19
C ASP A 449 -76.07 -15.42 -13.34
N ALA A 450 -76.83 -15.00 -12.33
CA ALA A 450 -77.78 -15.88 -11.65
C ALA A 450 -78.90 -16.40 -12.58
N GLN A 451 -79.01 -15.86 -13.81
CA GLN A 451 -80.02 -16.27 -14.80
C GLN A 451 -79.49 -17.23 -15.89
N ALA A 452 -78.20 -17.58 -15.92
CA ALA A 452 -77.68 -18.56 -16.88
C ALA A 452 -77.80 -20.02 -16.41
N MET A 453 -78.16 -20.26 -15.15
CA MET A 453 -78.21 -21.61 -14.55
C MET A 453 -79.45 -22.47 -14.91
N TRP A 454 -80.27 -22.09 -15.90
CA TRP A 454 -81.49 -22.83 -16.25
C TRP A 454 -81.57 -23.40 -17.67
N LYS A 455 -80.47 -23.49 -18.42
CA LYS A 455 -80.50 -24.19 -19.73
C LYS A 455 -79.22 -24.96 -20.04
N PHE A 456 -78.90 -25.97 -19.23
CA PHE A 456 -78.23 -27.18 -19.73
C PHE A 456 -78.75 -28.38 -18.96
N LYS A 457 -79.90 -28.90 -19.39
CA LYS A 457 -80.38 -30.24 -19.06
C LYS A 457 -80.69 -30.96 -20.37
N ILE A 458 -79.79 -31.88 -20.71
CA ILE A 458 -79.98 -33.17 -21.43
C ILE A 458 -80.76 -33.14 -22.76
N SER A 459 -80.06 -33.44 -23.85
CA SER A 459 -80.33 -34.61 -24.71
C SER A 459 -79.10 -34.90 -25.58
#